data_AF-A0AAU2ECV8-F1
#
_entry.id   AF-A0AAU2ECV8-F1
#
_cell.length_a   1.000
_cell.length_b   1.000
_cell.length_c   1.000
_cell.angle_alpha   90.00
_cell.angle_beta   90.00
_cell.angle_gamma   90.00
#
_symmetry.space_group_name_H-M   'P 1'
#
loop_
_entity.id
_entity.type
_entity.pdbx_description
1 polymer ?
#
loop_
_entity_poly.entity_id
_entity_poly.type
_entity_poly.pdbx_seq_one_letter_code
_entity_poly.pdbx_strand_id
1 'polypeptide(L)'
;MTKAAVAGVVLAGLLVTGCSAGSGGGSAPPGAAPAPTVCASPKPTSSWLGGSTEGLPEDVRCLPHVADGDLLVAPPLADGTVVEGRSMTVHVTEGTTRAESLALCRRLTDLGYGTGGRHGLSILGVGGAEEAGQYVSMPNRPPCEQIR
;
A
#
# COMPACT_ATOMS: atom_id res chain seq x y z
N MET A 1 -39.77 -32.07 21.52
CA MET A 1 -39.90 -32.44 20.10
C MET A 1 -38.58 -33.04 19.65
N THR A 2 -38.64 -34.32 19.29
CA THR A 2 -37.80 -35.07 18.33
C THR A 2 -36.26 -34.96 18.34
N LYS A 3 -35.63 -36.13 18.61
CA LYS A 3 -34.25 -36.54 18.31
C LYS A 3 -33.88 -36.37 16.82
N ALA A 4 -32.59 -36.11 16.55
CA ALA A 4 -31.81 -36.87 15.56
C ALA A 4 -30.29 -36.63 15.73
N ALA A 5 -29.58 -37.70 16.11
CA ALA A 5 -28.21 -37.93 15.67
C ALA A 5 -28.25 -38.60 14.29
N VAL A 6 -27.12 -38.69 13.58
CA VAL A 6 -26.59 -39.92 12.91
C VAL A 6 -25.53 -39.58 11.83
N ALA A 7 -24.41 -40.32 11.93
CA ALA A 7 -23.51 -40.91 10.93
C ALA A 7 -23.19 -40.14 9.61
N GLY A 8 -21.94 -40.05 9.16
CA GLY A 8 -20.98 -41.14 9.05
C GLY A 8 -21.19 -41.88 7.72
N VAL A 9 -20.42 -41.54 6.69
CA VAL A 9 -20.32 -42.32 5.44
C VAL A 9 -18.86 -42.47 5.07
N VAL A 10 -18.36 -43.68 5.24
CA VAL A 10 -17.17 -44.22 4.59
C VAL A 10 -17.60 -44.67 3.21
N LEU A 11 -16.90 -44.22 2.16
CA LEU A 11 -16.95 -44.85 0.84
C LEU A 11 -15.54 -45.18 0.42
N ALA A 12 -15.30 -46.48 0.37
CA ALA A 12 -14.10 -47.11 -0.13
C ALA A 12 -14.07 -47.10 -1.66
N GLY A 13 -12.86 -46.96 -2.21
CA GLY A 13 -12.48 -47.58 -3.47
C GLY A 13 -12.53 -46.70 -4.71
N LEU A 14 -11.35 -46.38 -5.24
CA LEU A 14 -10.99 -46.74 -6.61
C LEU A 14 -9.47 -46.65 -6.80
N LEU A 15 -8.85 -47.81 -7.01
CA LEU A 15 -7.48 -47.97 -7.44
C LEU A 15 -7.34 -47.42 -8.86
N VAL A 16 -6.56 -46.35 -9.03
CA VAL A 16 -5.96 -46.00 -10.31
C VAL A 16 -4.45 -46.07 -10.15
N THR A 17 -3.90 -47.23 -10.50
CA THR A 17 -2.50 -47.39 -10.86
C THR A 17 -2.26 -46.66 -12.18
N GLY A 18 -1.96 -45.37 -12.08
CA GLY A 18 -1.44 -44.55 -13.15
C GLY A 18 0.02 -44.22 -12.87
N CYS A 19 0.92 -45.12 -13.26
CA CYS A 19 2.34 -44.85 -13.28
C CYS A 19 2.61 -43.82 -14.39
N SER A 20 2.99 -42.60 -14.01
CA SER A 20 3.71 -41.69 -14.90
C SER A 20 4.75 -40.98 -14.06
N ALA A 21 6.00 -41.37 -14.32
CA ALA A 21 7.19 -40.78 -13.76
C ALA A 21 7.26 -39.29 -14.17
N GLY A 22 7.15 -38.43 -13.16
CA GLY A 22 7.46 -37.00 -13.24
C GLY A 22 8.10 -36.61 -11.92
N SER A 23 9.43 -36.53 -11.90
CA SER A 23 10.23 -36.31 -10.70
C SER A 23 10.19 -34.85 -10.25
N GLY A 24 9.87 -34.63 -8.97
CA GLY A 24 10.09 -33.41 -8.17
C GLY A 24 8.87 -32.49 -8.12
N GLY A 25 8.10 -32.35 -7.03
CA GLY A 25 8.35 -32.64 -5.61
C GLY A 25 8.21 -31.33 -4.83
N GLY A 26 7.00 -31.01 -4.38
CA GLY A 26 6.72 -29.79 -3.61
C GLY A 26 5.24 -29.60 -3.30
N SER A 27 4.63 -30.51 -2.53
CA SER A 27 3.32 -30.30 -1.92
C SER A 27 3.42 -29.21 -0.86
N ALA A 28 2.75 -28.07 -1.08
CA ALA A 28 2.59 -27.06 -0.04
C ALA A 28 1.70 -27.62 1.09
N PRO A 29 2.11 -27.54 2.36
CA PRO A 29 1.27 -27.97 3.48
C PRO A 29 0.06 -27.03 3.64
N PRO A 30 -1.08 -27.53 4.17
CA PRO A 30 -2.20 -26.69 4.57
C PRO A 30 -1.80 -25.95 5.85
N GLY A 31 -1.21 -24.77 5.67
CA GLY A 31 -0.67 -23.96 6.76
C GLY A 31 0.38 -22.95 6.31
N ALA A 32 0.39 -22.55 5.03
CA ALA A 32 1.20 -21.44 4.60
C ALA A 32 0.68 -20.18 5.31
N ALA A 33 1.38 -19.80 6.39
CA ALA A 33 1.29 -18.44 6.91
C ALA A 33 1.43 -17.48 5.72
N PRO A 34 0.65 -16.39 5.67
CA PRO A 34 0.78 -15.42 4.60
C PRO A 34 2.25 -15.04 4.48
N ALA A 35 2.80 -15.11 3.26
CA ALA A 35 4.17 -14.69 3.00
C ALA A 35 4.38 -13.30 3.64
N PRO A 36 5.56 -13.02 4.23
CA PRO A 36 5.82 -11.69 4.77
C PRO A 36 5.54 -10.70 3.66
N THR A 37 4.62 -9.77 3.91
CA THR A 37 4.31 -8.70 2.96
C THR A 37 5.60 -7.94 2.75
N VAL A 38 6.30 -8.24 1.65
CA VAL A 38 7.54 -7.56 1.30
C VAL A 38 7.14 -6.12 1.01
N CYS A 39 7.71 -5.18 1.76
CA CYS A 39 7.44 -3.76 1.55
C CYS A 39 7.75 -3.38 0.10
N ALA A 40 7.05 -2.38 -0.43
CA ALA A 40 7.35 -1.82 -1.74
C ALA A 40 8.85 -1.49 -1.83
N SER A 41 9.56 -1.82 -2.91
CA SER A 41 11.00 -1.55 -3.02
C SER A 41 11.30 -0.04 -2.94
N PRO A 42 12.45 0.37 -2.38
CA PRO A 42 12.80 1.79 -2.36
C PRO A 42 13.08 2.25 -3.79
N LYS A 43 12.49 3.39 -4.17
CA LYS A 43 12.79 4.05 -5.45
C LYS A 43 14.17 4.72 -5.35
N PRO A 44 15.00 4.69 -6.41
CA PRO A 44 16.27 5.42 -6.42
C PRO A 44 16.03 6.93 -6.25
N THR A 45 16.92 7.57 -5.50
CA THR A 45 16.90 9.02 -5.31
C THR A 45 17.44 9.72 -6.55
N SER A 46 16.80 10.81 -6.95
CA SER A 46 17.29 11.73 -7.97
C SER A 46 17.39 13.15 -7.41
N SER A 47 18.26 13.97 -7.99
CA SER A 47 18.47 15.35 -7.54
C SER A 47 18.58 16.30 -8.73
N TRP A 48 18.08 17.51 -8.57
CA TRP A 48 18.13 18.57 -9.59
C TRP A 48 18.01 19.94 -8.93
N LEU A 49 18.74 20.95 -9.44
CA LEU A 49 18.55 22.36 -9.09
C LEU A 49 18.33 22.65 -7.59
N GLY A 50 19.05 21.92 -6.71
CA GLY A 50 18.95 22.05 -5.25
C GLY A 50 17.81 21.28 -4.56
N GLY A 51 16.95 20.59 -5.31
CA GLY A 51 15.91 19.69 -4.80
C GLY A 51 16.22 18.21 -5.04
N SER A 52 15.39 17.35 -4.46
CA SER A 52 15.47 15.89 -4.61
C SER A 52 14.11 15.22 -4.74
N THR A 53 14.09 14.08 -5.41
CA THR A 53 13.01 13.09 -5.36
C THR A 53 13.58 11.88 -4.67
N GLU A 54 12.98 11.51 -3.57
CA GLU A 54 13.34 10.36 -2.76
C GLU A 54 12.26 9.28 -2.89
N GLY A 55 12.64 8.04 -2.62
CA GLY A 55 11.66 6.99 -2.41
C GLY A 55 10.81 7.28 -1.17
N LEU A 56 9.63 6.67 -1.12
CA LEU A 56 8.80 6.75 0.07
C LEU A 56 9.56 6.29 1.33
N PRO A 57 9.31 6.88 2.51
CA PRO A 57 9.83 6.39 3.77
C PRO A 57 9.44 4.93 4.04
N GLU A 58 10.25 4.19 4.78
CA GLU A 58 10.01 2.76 5.05
C GLU A 58 8.66 2.50 5.74
N ASP A 59 8.30 3.33 6.71
CA ASP A 59 7.02 3.27 7.43
C ASP A 59 5.80 3.58 6.55
N VAL A 60 6.00 4.17 5.36
CA VAL A 60 4.98 4.36 4.32
C VAL A 60 5.00 3.18 3.33
N ARG A 61 6.18 2.77 2.85
CA ARG A 61 6.36 1.68 1.87
C ARG A 61 5.85 0.33 2.36
N CYS A 62 5.83 0.13 3.67
CA CYS A 62 5.36 -1.10 4.29
C CYS A 62 3.85 -1.08 4.63
N LEU A 63 3.13 0.00 4.31
CA LEU A 63 1.69 0.06 4.55
C LEU A 63 0.91 -0.77 3.54
N PRO A 64 -0.23 -1.35 3.95
CA PRO A 64 -1.11 -2.04 3.03
C PRO A 64 -1.61 -1.08 1.93
N HIS A 65 -1.85 -1.65 0.75
CA HIS A 65 -2.30 -0.94 -0.46
C HIS A 65 -1.30 0.04 -1.07
N VAL A 66 -0.08 0.20 -0.55
CA VAL A 66 0.94 1.03 -1.18
C VAL A 66 1.65 0.23 -2.27
N ALA A 67 1.57 0.70 -3.52
CA ALA A 67 2.33 0.14 -4.63
C ALA A 67 3.70 0.80 -4.74
N ASP A 68 3.70 2.13 -4.84
CA ASP A 68 4.89 2.96 -4.96
C ASP A 68 4.57 4.43 -4.64
N GLY A 69 5.52 5.30 -4.91
CA GLY A 69 5.38 6.74 -4.74
C GLY A 69 6.72 7.43 -4.62
N ASP A 70 6.66 8.70 -4.29
CA ASP A 70 7.83 9.53 -4.08
C ASP A 70 7.60 10.64 -3.07
N LEU A 71 8.71 11.02 -2.44
CA LEU A 71 8.83 12.23 -1.64
C LEU A 71 9.63 13.25 -2.44
N LEU A 72 8.98 14.33 -2.82
CA LEU A 72 9.60 15.49 -3.41
C LEU A 72 10.06 16.45 -2.31
N VAL A 73 11.31 16.87 -2.36
CA VAL A 73 11.90 17.90 -1.50
C VAL A 73 12.31 19.06 -2.40
N ALA A 74 11.53 20.15 -2.35
CA ALA A 74 11.83 21.34 -3.13
C ALA A 74 13.10 22.05 -2.62
N PRO A 75 13.90 22.66 -3.52
CA PRO A 75 14.99 23.53 -3.11
C PRO A 75 14.45 24.74 -2.32
N PRO A 76 15.24 25.31 -1.40
CA PRO A 76 14.95 26.64 -0.88
C PRO A 76 14.96 27.68 -2.03
N LEU A 77 14.08 28.68 -1.98
CA LEU A 77 14.10 29.76 -2.98
C LEU A 77 15.35 30.63 -2.81
N ALA A 78 15.78 31.26 -3.90
CA ALA A 78 17.00 32.07 -3.97
C ALA A 78 16.97 33.32 -3.07
N ASP A 79 15.80 33.75 -2.62
CA ASP A 79 15.61 34.86 -1.67
C ASP A 79 15.71 34.40 -0.20
N GLY A 80 16.07 33.14 0.05
CA GLY A 80 16.14 32.56 1.38
C GLY A 80 14.76 32.21 1.97
N THR A 81 13.68 32.43 1.22
CA THR A 81 12.37 31.95 1.60
C THR A 81 12.37 30.44 1.45
N VAL A 82 12.30 29.72 2.57
CA VAL A 82 12.07 28.29 2.54
C VAL A 82 10.64 28.12 2.03
N VAL A 83 10.48 27.78 0.75
CA VAL A 83 9.27 27.05 0.37
C VAL A 83 9.48 25.71 1.03
N GLU A 84 8.98 25.57 2.26
CA GLU A 84 8.89 24.28 2.95
C GLU A 84 7.96 23.42 2.09
N GLY A 85 8.56 22.79 1.10
CA GLY A 85 7.86 22.18 -0.01
C GLY A 85 8.22 20.71 -0.04
N ARG A 86 8.09 20.01 1.09
CA ARG A 86 8.04 18.56 1.04
C ARG A 86 6.64 18.19 0.54
N SER A 87 6.56 17.43 -0.54
CA SER A 87 5.30 16.85 -0.98
C SER A 87 5.47 15.36 -1.21
N MET A 88 4.49 14.56 -0.81
CA MET A 88 4.54 13.12 -0.96
C MET A 88 3.37 12.65 -1.81
N THR A 89 3.66 11.85 -2.82
CA THR A 89 2.66 11.17 -3.64
C THR A 89 2.76 9.68 -3.36
N VAL A 90 1.63 9.06 -3.04
CA VAL A 90 1.52 7.62 -2.80
C VAL A 90 0.57 7.04 -3.83
N HIS A 91 1.08 6.07 -4.58
CA HIS A 91 0.31 5.29 -5.54
C HIS A 91 -0.19 4.01 -4.88
N VAL A 92 -1.49 3.74 -5.00
CA VAL A 92 -2.09 2.53 -4.42
C VAL A 92 -2.04 1.35 -5.38
N THR A 93 -2.02 0.13 -4.83
CA THR A 93 -2.05 -1.12 -5.61
C THR A 93 -3.33 -1.25 -6.44
N GLU A 94 -3.24 -1.93 -7.58
CA GLU A 94 -4.43 -2.28 -8.37
C GLU A 94 -5.46 -3.05 -7.54
N GLY A 95 -6.75 -2.80 -7.81
CA GLY A 95 -7.86 -3.40 -7.06
C GLY A 95 -8.16 -2.73 -5.71
N THR A 96 -7.36 -1.73 -5.29
CA THR A 96 -7.67 -0.91 -4.11
C THR A 96 -8.95 -0.11 -4.35
N THR A 97 -9.87 -0.16 -3.40
CA THR A 97 -11.15 0.56 -3.45
C THR A 97 -10.99 2.00 -3.00
N ARG A 98 -11.97 2.84 -3.38
CA ARG A 98 -12.09 4.23 -2.90
C ARG A 98 -12.01 4.36 -1.37
N ALA A 99 -12.67 3.45 -0.64
CA ALA A 99 -12.66 3.48 0.82
C ALA A 99 -11.29 3.16 1.42
N GLU A 100 -10.55 2.22 0.83
CA GLU A 100 -9.20 1.84 1.25
C GLU A 100 -8.19 2.96 0.96
N SER A 101 -8.27 3.61 -0.20
CA SER A 101 -7.44 4.79 -0.52
C SER A 101 -7.66 5.93 0.47
N LEU A 102 -8.91 6.22 0.82
CA LEU A 102 -9.24 7.23 1.83
C LEU A 102 -8.69 6.84 3.21
N ALA A 103 -8.82 5.57 3.59
CA ALA A 103 -8.30 5.07 4.85
C ALA A 103 -6.76 5.18 4.91
N LEU A 104 -6.07 4.88 3.81
CA LEU A 104 -4.63 5.06 3.70
C LEU A 104 -4.23 6.53 3.84
N CYS A 105 -4.91 7.46 3.16
CA CYS A 105 -4.65 8.89 3.31
C CYS A 105 -4.79 9.37 4.77
N ARG A 106 -5.86 8.94 5.45
CA ARG A 106 -6.08 9.28 6.87
C ARG A 106 -4.99 8.69 7.75
N ARG A 107 -4.62 7.43 7.52
CA ARG A 107 -3.54 6.77 8.26
C ARG A 107 -2.20 7.51 8.10
N LEU A 108 -1.87 7.95 6.89
CA LEU A 108 -0.67 8.75 6.64
C LEU A 108 -0.73 10.11 7.37
N THR A 109 -1.90 10.74 7.36
CA THR A 109 -2.16 11.97 8.13
C THR A 109 -1.91 11.75 9.62
N ASP A 110 -2.42 10.68 10.21
CA ASP A 110 -2.21 10.32 11.62
C ASP A 110 -0.74 9.99 11.95
N LEU A 111 -0.01 9.43 10.98
CA LEU A 111 1.44 9.25 11.05
C LEU A 111 2.21 10.57 10.89
N GLY A 112 1.53 11.70 10.77
CA GLY A 112 2.12 13.04 10.69
C GLY A 112 2.60 13.44 9.30
N TYR A 113 2.20 12.71 8.26
CA TYR A 113 2.44 13.05 6.85
C TYR A 113 1.35 13.96 6.27
N GLY A 114 0.32 14.29 7.04
CA GLY A 114 -0.65 15.31 6.66
C GLY A 114 -0.08 16.72 6.77
N THR A 115 -0.78 17.69 6.20
CA THR A 115 -0.42 19.10 6.29
C THR A 115 -0.37 19.57 7.75
N GLY A 116 0.72 20.26 8.12
CA GLY A 116 0.96 20.68 9.51
C GLY A 116 1.37 19.55 10.45
N GLY A 117 1.57 18.34 9.92
CA GLY A 117 2.10 17.21 10.67
C GLY A 117 3.61 17.31 10.90
N ARG A 118 4.12 16.41 11.76
CA ARG A 118 5.53 16.38 12.20
C ARG A 118 6.56 16.23 11.08
N HIS A 119 6.15 15.72 9.91
CA HIS A 119 7.04 15.51 8.77
C HIS A 119 7.14 16.73 7.85
N GLY A 120 6.42 17.82 8.14
CA GLY A 120 6.55 19.09 7.39
C GLY A 120 6.12 18.96 5.92
N LEU A 121 5.20 18.03 5.61
CA LEU A 121 4.62 17.95 4.27
C LEU A 121 3.65 19.10 4.05
N SER A 122 3.84 19.83 2.95
CA SER A 122 2.86 20.81 2.48
C SER A 122 1.75 20.13 1.69
N ILE A 123 2.07 19.06 0.95
CA ILE A 123 1.08 18.31 0.16
C ILE A 123 1.27 16.81 0.37
N LEU A 124 0.17 16.11 0.65
CA LEU A 124 0.08 14.66 0.61
C LEU A 124 -0.96 14.26 -0.43
N GLY A 125 -0.57 13.51 -1.45
CA GLY A 125 -1.46 12.89 -2.44
C GLY A 125 -1.50 11.38 -2.26
N VAL A 126 -2.70 10.79 -2.28
CA VAL A 126 -2.91 9.33 -2.28
C VAL A 126 -3.92 8.98 -3.36
N GLY A 127 -3.57 8.08 -4.27
CA GLY A 127 -4.51 7.66 -5.31
C GLY A 127 -3.94 6.59 -6.23
N GLY A 128 -4.78 6.12 -7.15
CA GLY A 128 -4.42 5.06 -8.09
C GLY A 128 -5.31 5.10 -9.32
N ALA A 129 -5.78 3.92 -9.74
CA ALA A 129 -6.79 3.80 -10.79
C ALA A 129 -8.09 4.57 -10.43
N GLU A 130 -8.95 4.79 -11.43
CA GLU A 130 -10.15 5.63 -11.26
C GLU A 130 -11.08 5.13 -10.14
N GLU A 131 -11.16 3.81 -9.98
CA GLU A 131 -11.98 3.13 -8.97
C GLU A 131 -11.48 3.37 -7.54
N ALA A 132 -10.17 3.58 -7.39
CA ALA A 132 -9.51 3.87 -6.14
C ALA A 132 -9.67 5.34 -5.72
N GLY A 133 -10.01 6.23 -6.66
CA GLY A 133 -10.09 7.67 -6.45
C GLY A 133 -8.74 8.33 -6.17
N GLN A 134 -8.77 9.66 -6.02
CA GLN A 134 -7.59 10.46 -5.65
C GLN A 134 -7.92 11.42 -4.51
N TYR A 135 -7.06 11.42 -3.50
CA TYR A 135 -7.20 12.16 -2.25
C TYR A 135 -6.01 13.07 -2.04
N VAL A 136 -6.26 14.27 -1.51
CA VAL A 136 -5.22 15.24 -1.20
C VAL A 136 -5.38 15.81 0.21
N SER A 137 -4.26 16.03 0.89
CA SER A 137 -4.18 16.89 2.08
C SER A 137 -3.23 18.04 1.77
N MET A 138 -3.72 19.27 1.88
CA MET A 138 -2.94 20.49 1.64
C MET A 138 -3.49 21.65 2.49
N PRO A 139 -2.77 22.77 2.62
CA PRO A 139 -3.21 23.90 3.43
C PRO A 139 -4.55 24.42 2.93
N ASN A 140 -5.40 24.84 3.87
CA ASN A 140 -6.71 25.43 3.61
C ASN A 140 -7.75 24.49 2.97
N ARG A 141 -7.53 23.18 3.02
CA ARG A 141 -8.52 22.16 2.65
C ARG A 141 -8.73 21.16 3.78
N PRO A 142 -9.90 20.50 3.86
CA PRO A 142 -10.08 19.36 4.73
C PRO A 142 -9.00 18.29 4.44
N PRO A 143 -8.44 17.63 5.46
CA PRO A 143 -7.55 16.52 5.25
C PRO A 143 -8.21 15.42 4.42
N CYS A 144 -7.47 14.85 3.47
CA CYS A 144 -7.93 13.80 2.57
C CYS A 144 -9.20 14.15 1.81
N GLU A 145 -9.25 15.37 1.26
CA GLU A 145 -10.30 15.78 0.33
C GLU A 145 -10.17 14.97 -0.97
N GLN A 146 -11.29 14.44 -1.45
CA GLN A 146 -11.31 13.73 -2.73
C GLN A 146 -11.28 14.74 -3.88
N ILE A 147 -10.37 14.54 -4.84
CA ILE A 147 -10.19 15.42 -6.01
C ILE A 147 -10.52 14.75 -7.34
N ARG A 148 -10.59 13.42 -7.37
CA ARG A 148 -11.11 12.61 -8.48
C ARG A 148 -11.75 11.32 -7.96
#